data_AF-A0A3D5K457-F1
#
_entry.id   AF-A0A3D5K457-F1
#
_cell.length_a   1.000
_cell.length_b   1.000
_cell.length_c   1.000
_cell.angle_alpha   90.00
_cell.angle_beta   90.00
_cell.angle_gamma   90.00
#
_symmetry.space_group_name_H-M   'P 1'
#
loop_
_entity.id
_entity.type
_entity.pdbx_description
1 polymer ?
#
loop_
_entity_poly.entity_id
_entity_poly.type
_entity_poly.pdbx_seq_one_letter_code
_entity_poly.pdbx_strand_id
1 'polypeptide(L)'
;MSDELADAFAADGAVHLEGLFADWVDELAAGIARNETEPSEFFDDNGTADDAGRFWDDYCNWSRIPEFERFAFDSGIADVAAGLMRSETVQLFHEHVLVKEPGAPRPTPWHCDAPYYFVDGPQTVSIWIPLDP
;
A
#
# COMPACT_ATOMS: atom_id res chain seq x y z
N MET A 1 6.26 -16.78 -7.26
CA MET A 1 5.70 -17.10 -5.93
C MET A 1 5.81 -18.61 -5.69
N SER A 2 6.19 -19.07 -4.49
CA SER A 2 6.17 -20.51 -4.17
C SER A 2 4.77 -20.94 -3.74
N ASP A 3 4.42 -22.21 -3.98
CA ASP A 3 3.15 -22.76 -3.47
C ASP A 3 3.06 -22.66 -1.94
N GLU A 4 4.18 -22.79 -1.24
CA GLU A 4 4.26 -22.67 0.22
C GLU A 4 3.82 -21.28 0.71
N LEU A 5 4.24 -20.20 0.04
CA LEU A 5 3.84 -18.83 0.41
C LEU A 5 2.36 -18.57 0.10
N ALA A 6 1.87 -19.09 -1.02
CA ALA A 6 0.45 -18.98 -1.38
C ALA A 6 -0.44 -19.76 -0.40
N ASP A 7 -0.01 -20.94 0.03
CA ASP A 7 -0.72 -21.76 1.01
C ASP A 7 -0.71 -21.11 2.39
N ALA A 8 0.42 -20.52 2.82
CA ALA A 8 0.51 -19.76 4.06
C ALA A 8 -0.43 -18.54 4.05
N PHE A 9 -0.43 -17.77 2.96
CA PHE A 9 -1.35 -16.63 2.81
C PHE A 9 -2.82 -17.06 2.86
N ALA A 10 -3.17 -18.17 2.20
CA ALA A 10 -4.54 -18.69 2.21
C ALA A 10 -4.98 -19.21 3.60
N ALA A 11 -4.05 -19.76 4.39
CA ALA A 11 -4.33 -20.30 5.72
C ALA A 11 -4.39 -19.20 6.80
N ASP A 12 -3.45 -18.24 6.76
CA ASP A 12 -3.23 -17.28 7.82
C ASP A 12 -3.81 -15.89 7.51
N GLY A 13 -4.15 -15.62 6.25
CA GLY A 13 -4.67 -14.34 5.77
C GLY A 13 -3.61 -13.26 5.53
N ALA A 14 -2.35 -13.53 5.88
CA ALA A 14 -1.21 -12.64 5.65
C ALA A 14 0.11 -13.43 5.55
N VAL A 15 1.08 -12.89 4.82
CA VAL A 15 2.43 -13.46 4.72
C VAL A 15 3.47 -12.34 4.63
N HIS A 16 4.65 -12.54 5.21
CA HIS A 16 5.75 -11.60 5.14
C HIS A 16 6.73 -11.97 4.02
N LEU A 17 7.03 -11.01 3.14
CA LEU A 17 7.94 -11.17 2.02
C LEU A 17 9.15 -10.24 2.20
N GLU A 18 10.18 -10.75 2.85
CA GLU A 18 11.35 -9.96 3.23
C GLU A 18 12.12 -9.45 2.01
N GLY A 19 12.38 -8.14 1.96
CA GLY A 19 13.23 -7.50 0.96
C GLY A 19 12.69 -7.50 -0.48
N LEU A 20 11.43 -7.89 -0.69
CA LEU A 20 10.86 -8.10 -2.02
C LEU A 20 10.96 -6.87 -2.94
N PHE A 21 10.79 -5.67 -2.38
CA PHE A 21 10.83 -4.40 -3.09
C PHE A 21 11.95 -3.48 -2.59
N ALA A 22 13.04 -4.04 -2.05
CA ALA A 22 14.15 -3.25 -1.52
C ALA A 22 14.74 -2.27 -2.54
N ASP A 23 14.84 -2.69 -3.81
CA ASP A 23 15.37 -1.85 -4.90
C ASP A 23 14.42 -0.70 -5.31
N TRP A 24 13.17 -0.71 -4.83
CA TRP A 24 12.15 0.30 -5.14
C TRP A 24 11.96 1.34 -4.03
N VAL A 25 12.61 1.17 -2.87
CA VAL A 25 12.40 2.03 -1.69
C VAL A 25 12.68 3.50 -2.01
N ASP A 26 13.82 3.80 -2.63
CA ASP A 26 14.21 5.18 -2.96
C ASP A 26 13.21 5.83 -3.93
N GLU A 27 12.69 5.06 -4.89
CA GLU A 27 11.74 5.54 -5.88
C GLU A 27 10.36 5.81 -5.26
N LEU A 28 9.86 4.88 -4.44
CA LEU A 28 8.60 5.04 -3.73
C LEU A 28 8.68 6.21 -2.73
N ALA A 29 9.81 6.37 -2.03
CA ALA A 29 10.04 7.50 -1.14
C ALA A 29 10.01 8.84 -1.89
N ALA A 30 10.62 8.91 -3.08
CA ALA A 30 10.50 10.08 -3.96
C ALA A 30 9.05 10.34 -4.40
N GLY A 31 8.27 9.27 -4.63
CA GLY A 31 6.84 9.34 -4.91
C GLY A 31 6.04 9.94 -3.76
N ILE A 32 6.30 9.51 -2.52
CA ILE A 32 5.68 10.09 -1.31
C ILE A 32 6.02 11.57 -1.17
N ALA A 33 7.30 11.94 -1.33
CA ALA A 33 7.72 13.34 -1.24
C ALA A 33 7.03 14.21 -2.32
N ARG A 34 6.87 13.69 -3.55
CA ARG A 34 6.08 14.37 -4.59
C ARG A 34 4.62 14.50 -4.16
N ASN A 35 4.00 13.42 -3.68
CA ASN A 35 2.62 13.40 -3.21
C ASN A 35 2.36 14.49 -2.17
N GLU A 36 3.27 14.66 -1.21
CA GLU A 36 3.12 15.66 -0.16
C GLU A 36 3.10 17.10 -0.72
N THR A 37 3.89 17.37 -1.76
CA THR A 37 3.93 18.69 -2.41
C THR A 37 2.84 18.90 -3.46
N GLU A 38 2.28 17.82 -3.99
CA GLU A 38 1.27 17.79 -5.04
C GLU A 38 0.09 16.88 -4.62
N PRO A 39 -0.62 17.22 -3.53
CA PRO A 39 -1.66 16.36 -2.97
C PRO A 39 -2.86 16.25 -3.89
N SER A 40 -3.57 15.14 -3.76
CA SER A 40 -4.77 14.90 -4.54
C SER A 40 -6.04 15.51 -3.96
N GLU A 41 -7.16 15.35 -4.68
CA GLU A 41 -8.48 15.68 -4.15
C GLU A 41 -8.93 14.81 -2.98
N PHE A 42 -8.28 13.64 -2.78
CA PHE A 42 -8.54 12.69 -1.69
C PHE A 42 -7.52 12.80 -0.55
N PHE A 43 -6.60 13.76 -0.61
CA PHE A 43 -5.64 14.00 0.45
C PHE A 43 -6.35 14.39 1.75
N ASP A 44 -6.00 13.72 2.85
CA ASP A 44 -6.49 14.05 4.20
C ASP A 44 -5.33 14.28 5.17
N ASP A 45 -5.30 15.49 5.75
CA ASP A 45 -4.42 15.78 6.87
C ASP A 45 -5.14 15.42 8.16
N ASN A 46 -4.85 14.21 8.64
CA ASN A 46 -5.40 13.65 9.85
C ASN A 46 -4.75 14.25 11.12
N GLY A 47 -4.08 15.39 11.03
CA GLY A 47 -3.54 16.12 12.17
C GLY A 47 -4.53 17.09 12.81
N THR A 48 -4.12 17.64 13.94
CA THR A 48 -4.63 18.84 14.59
C THR A 48 -3.45 19.76 14.90
N ALA A 49 -3.71 21.05 15.16
CA ALA A 49 -2.64 22.02 15.39
C ALA A 49 -1.76 21.72 16.63
N ASP A 50 -2.23 20.86 17.54
CA ASP A 50 -1.56 20.55 18.81
C ASP A 50 -0.80 19.21 18.78
N ASP A 51 -0.80 18.49 17.65
CA ASP A 51 -0.17 17.18 17.55
C ASP A 51 1.36 17.26 17.46
N ALA A 52 2.04 16.32 18.11
CA ALA A 52 3.51 16.29 18.16
C ALA A 52 4.14 15.77 16.87
N GLY A 53 3.36 15.11 16.01
CA GLY A 53 3.76 14.62 14.70
C GLY A 53 2.56 14.65 13.76
N ARG A 54 2.84 14.74 12.45
CA ARG A 54 1.83 14.76 11.41
C ARG A 54 1.37 13.35 11.06
N PHE A 55 0.09 13.19 10.79
CA PHE A 55 -0.46 12.02 10.10
C PHE A 55 -1.25 12.53 8.91
N TRP A 56 -0.87 12.10 7.71
CA TRP A 56 -1.64 12.35 6.51
C TRP A 56 -1.74 11.09 5.65
N ASP A 57 -2.78 11.06 4.84
CA ASP A 57 -3.00 10.01 3.85
C ASP A 57 -3.52 10.57 2.53
N ASP A 58 -3.35 9.80 1.47
CA ASP A 58 -3.85 10.15 0.15
C ASP A 58 -4.13 8.87 -0.67
N TYR A 59 -5.12 8.94 -1.57
CA TYR A 59 -5.65 7.79 -2.29
C TYR A 59 -5.48 7.90 -3.80
N CYS A 60 -5.22 6.74 -4.41
CA CYS A 60 -5.24 6.54 -5.86
C CYS A 60 -4.32 7.51 -6.61
N ASN A 61 -3.07 7.64 -6.14
CA ASN A 61 -2.06 8.51 -6.73
C ASN A 61 -1.30 7.83 -7.87
N TRP A 62 -1.41 6.51 -8.00
CA TRP A 62 -0.64 5.69 -8.95
C TRP A 62 -0.65 6.17 -10.41
N SER A 63 -1.71 6.83 -10.87
CA SER A 63 -1.80 7.34 -12.26
C SER A 63 -1.32 8.79 -12.42
N ARG A 64 -1.13 9.53 -11.33
CA ARG A 64 -0.66 10.93 -11.36
C ARG A 64 0.81 11.07 -10.93
N ILE A 65 1.31 10.17 -10.10
CA ILE A 65 2.67 10.17 -9.58
C ILE A 65 3.50 9.17 -10.37
N PRO A 66 4.46 9.62 -11.20
CA PRO A 66 5.23 8.73 -12.07
C PRO A 66 5.98 7.61 -11.33
N GLU A 67 6.43 7.86 -10.11
CA GLU A 67 7.10 6.87 -9.26
C GLU A 67 6.15 5.71 -8.89
N PHE A 68 4.90 6.03 -8.54
CA PHE A 68 3.89 5.02 -8.22
C PHE A 68 3.40 4.29 -9.46
N GLU A 69 3.28 4.98 -10.61
CA GLU A 69 2.94 4.35 -11.89
C GLU A 69 3.99 3.31 -12.28
N ARG A 70 5.27 3.70 -12.29
CA ARG A 70 6.36 2.79 -12.61
C ARG A 70 6.41 1.63 -11.63
N PHE A 71 6.25 1.86 -10.34
CA PHE A 71 6.18 0.77 -9.38
C PHE A 71 5.00 -0.19 -9.67
N ALA A 72 3.80 0.33 -9.95
CA ALA A 72 2.62 -0.49 -10.20
C ALA A 72 2.77 -1.40 -11.43
N PHE A 73 3.47 -0.95 -12.48
CA PHE A 73 3.58 -1.68 -13.75
C PHE A 73 4.92 -2.40 -13.96
N ASP A 74 6.02 -1.94 -13.36
CA ASP A 74 7.37 -2.43 -13.65
C ASP A 74 8.01 -3.22 -12.49
N SER A 75 7.45 -3.16 -11.26
CA SER A 75 8.04 -3.84 -10.08
C SER A 75 7.83 -5.36 -10.03
N GLY A 76 6.91 -5.89 -10.85
CA GLY A 76 6.45 -7.27 -10.75
C GLY A 76 5.47 -7.52 -9.60
N ILE A 77 4.96 -6.47 -8.94
CA ILE A 77 3.96 -6.60 -7.86
C ILE A 77 2.69 -7.36 -8.29
N ALA A 78 2.28 -7.22 -9.56
CA ALA A 78 1.15 -7.96 -10.10
C ALA A 78 1.38 -9.48 -10.10
N ASP A 79 2.59 -9.95 -10.42
CA ASP A 79 2.93 -11.38 -10.40
C ASP A 79 2.95 -11.94 -8.97
N VAL A 80 3.38 -11.11 -8.01
CA VAL A 80 3.34 -11.42 -6.58
C VAL A 80 1.90 -11.59 -6.13
N ALA A 81 1.04 -10.61 -6.42
CA ALA A 81 -0.38 -10.64 -6.08
C ALA A 81 -1.10 -11.83 -6.74
N ALA A 82 -0.87 -12.07 -8.03
CA ALA A 82 -1.41 -13.21 -8.77
C ALA A 82 -1.03 -14.54 -8.10
N GLY A 83 0.25 -14.66 -7.73
CA GLY A 83 0.78 -15.84 -7.05
C GLY A 83 0.12 -16.10 -5.70
N LEU A 84 -0.02 -15.07 -4.85
CA LEU A 84 -0.65 -15.20 -3.53
C LEU A 84 -2.14 -15.55 -3.65
N MET A 85 -2.85 -14.90 -4.56
CA MET A 85 -4.28 -15.13 -4.77
C MET A 85 -4.58 -16.41 -5.58
N ARG A 86 -3.57 -17.07 -6.17
CA ARG A 86 -3.73 -18.12 -7.20
C ARG A 86 -4.63 -17.67 -8.36
N SER A 87 -4.41 -16.46 -8.85
CA SER A 87 -5.17 -15.86 -9.95
C SER A 87 -4.36 -15.85 -11.24
N GLU A 88 -5.05 -15.93 -12.39
CA GLU A 88 -4.46 -15.73 -13.71
C GLU A 88 -4.30 -14.24 -14.06
N THR A 89 -5.07 -13.36 -13.41
CA THR A 89 -5.08 -11.91 -13.66
C THR A 89 -5.14 -11.12 -12.37
N VAL A 90 -4.63 -9.89 -12.41
CA VAL A 90 -4.71 -8.94 -11.31
C VAL A 90 -5.22 -7.62 -11.86
N GLN A 91 -6.10 -6.98 -11.09
CA GLN A 91 -6.54 -5.62 -11.35
C GLN A 91 -6.11 -4.75 -10.16
N LEU A 92 -5.33 -3.71 -10.43
CA LEU A 92 -5.05 -2.69 -9.43
C LEU A 92 -6.37 -1.98 -9.09
N PHE A 93 -6.84 -2.16 -7.85
CA PHE A 93 -8.08 -1.54 -7.38
C PHE A 93 -7.83 -0.13 -6.85
N HIS A 94 -6.88 0.00 -5.94
CA HIS A 94 -6.42 1.29 -5.43
C HIS A 94 -4.97 1.21 -4.97
N GLU A 95 -4.44 2.38 -4.65
CA GLU A 95 -3.18 2.61 -3.95
C GLU A 95 -3.48 3.64 -2.84
N HIS A 96 -2.77 3.56 -1.72
CA HIS A 96 -3.01 4.38 -0.54
C HIS A 96 -1.69 4.70 0.16
N VAL A 97 -1.36 5.99 0.21
CA VAL A 97 -0.20 6.52 0.93
C VAL A 97 -0.62 6.81 2.37
N LEU A 98 0.18 6.35 3.34
CA LEU A 98 -0.02 6.59 4.76
C LEU A 98 1.31 7.06 5.37
N VAL A 99 1.39 8.31 5.82
CA VAL A 99 2.58 8.85 6.49
C VAL A 99 2.25 9.22 7.92
N LYS A 100 2.89 8.53 8.87
CA LYS A 100 2.73 8.78 10.32
C LYS A 100 4.08 9.15 10.92
N GLU A 101 4.27 10.43 11.23
CA GLU A 101 5.47 10.90 11.89
C GLU A 101 5.52 10.43 13.36
N PRO A 102 6.72 10.33 13.96
CA PRO A 102 6.86 10.09 15.38
C PRO A 102 6.04 11.07 16.23
N GLY A 103 5.19 10.54 17.11
CA GLY A 103 4.32 11.37 17.96
C GLY A 103 3.00 11.78 17.30
N ALA A 104 2.73 11.35 16.06
CA ALA A 104 1.43 11.53 15.44
C ALA A 104 0.33 10.83 16.25
N PRO A 105 -0.84 11.47 16.42
CA PRO A 105 -1.93 10.89 17.19
C PRO A 105 -2.59 9.76 16.38
N ARG A 106 -3.41 8.97 17.09
CA ARG A 106 -4.34 7.96 16.55
C ARG A 106 -3.68 6.65 16.11
N PRO A 107 -3.80 5.59 16.93
CA PRO A 107 -3.51 4.24 16.46
C PRO A 107 -4.48 3.85 15.34
N THR A 108 -4.03 3.04 14.39
CA THR A 108 -4.94 2.39 13.44
C THR A 108 -5.76 1.34 14.21
N PRO A 109 -7.09 1.46 14.30
CA PRO A 109 -7.91 0.50 15.04
C PRO A 109 -7.91 -0.87 14.37
N TRP A 110 -8.26 -1.93 15.11
CA TRP A 110 -8.49 -3.25 14.54
C TRP A 110 -9.64 -3.21 13.53
N HIS A 111 -9.38 -3.69 12.30
CA HIS A 111 -10.36 -3.73 11.22
C HIS A 111 -10.01 -4.84 10.21
N CYS A 112 -10.94 -5.06 9.28
CA CYS A 112 -10.71 -5.78 8.03
C CYS A 112 -11.03 -4.79 6.91
N ASP A 113 -10.31 -4.88 5.80
CA ASP A 113 -10.42 -3.95 4.68
C ASP A 113 -11.70 -4.14 3.86
N ALA A 114 -12.19 -5.38 3.73
CA ALA A 114 -13.30 -5.73 2.85
C ALA A 114 -14.57 -4.85 3.01
N PRO A 115 -15.02 -4.51 4.25
CA PRO A 115 -16.15 -3.61 4.47
C PRO A 115 -15.99 -2.17 3.94
N TYR A 116 -14.76 -1.72 3.68
CA TYR A 116 -14.50 -0.38 3.16
C TYR A 116 -14.51 -0.32 1.63
N TYR A 117 -14.46 -1.47 0.95
CA TYR A 117 -14.31 -1.53 -0.50
C TYR A 117 -15.66 -1.75 -1.19
N PHE A 118 -15.83 -1.10 -2.34
CA PHE A 118 -16.99 -1.29 -3.21
C PHE A 118 -16.78 -2.41 -4.24
N VAL A 119 -15.82 -3.30 -3.96
CA VAL A 119 -15.55 -4.51 -4.75
C VAL A 119 -15.81 -5.74 -3.91
N ASP A 120 -16.43 -6.75 -4.52
CA ASP A 120 -16.64 -8.06 -3.93
C ASP A 120 -15.86 -9.09 -4.73
N GLY A 121 -15.19 -10.01 -4.04
CA GLY A 121 -14.34 -11.01 -4.66
C GLY A 121 -13.58 -11.85 -3.63
N PRO A 122 -13.53 -13.18 -3.78
CA PRO A 122 -12.81 -14.05 -2.87
C PRO A 122 -11.28 -13.99 -3.04
N GLN A 123 -10.81 -13.38 -4.13
CA GLN A 123 -9.39 -13.26 -4.48
C GLN A 123 -9.01 -11.77 -4.45
N THR A 124 -8.76 -11.26 -3.25
CA THR A 124 -8.26 -9.90 -3.01
C THR A 124 -7.04 -9.95 -2.12
N VAL A 125 -6.08 -9.05 -2.34
CA VAL A 125 -4.88 -8.92 -1.54
C VAL A 125 -4.46 -7.46 -1.45
N SER A 126 -4.14 -7.00 -0.25
CA SER A 126 -3.46 -5.74 0.00
C SER A 126 -1.97 -6.04 0.19
N ILE A 127 -1.09 -5.32 -0.52
CA ILE A 127 0.36 -5.43 -0.34
C ILE A 127 0.83 -4.18 0.38
N TRP A 128 1.24 -4.36 1.64
CA TRP A 128 1.72 -3.28 2.49
C TRP A 128 3.25 -3.18 2.41
N ILE A 129 3.78 -2.01 2.03
CA ILE A 129 5.20 -1.79 1.74
C ILE A 129 5.74 -0.72 2.69
N PRO A 130 6.54 -1.09 3.72
CA PRO A 130 7.25 -0.11 4.53
C PRO A 130 8.37 0.53 3.72
N LEU A 131 8.48 1.85 3.79
CA LEU A 131 9.58 2.59 3.15
C LEU A 131 10.60 3.13 4.16
N ASP A 132 10.21 3.23 5.43
CA ASP A 132 11.07 3.63 6.53
C ASP A 132 11.57 2.38 7.31
N PRO A 133 12.79 2.44 7.89
CA PRO A 133 13.41 1.35 8.64
C PRO A 133 12.84 1.13 10.06
#